data_AF-A0A3D2ZAT6-F1
#
_entry.id   AF-A0A3D2ZAT6-F1
#
_cell.length_a   1.000
_cell.length_b   1.000
_cell.length_c   1.000
_cell.angle_alpha   90.00
_cell.angle_beta   90.00
_cell.angle_gamma   90.00
#
_symmetry.space_group_name_H-M   'P 1'
#
loop_
_entity.id
_entity.type
_entity.pdbx_description
1 polymer ?
#
loop_
_entity_poly.entity_id
_entity_poly.type
_entity_poly.pdbx_seq_one_letter_code
_entity_poly.pdbx_strand_id
1 'polypeptide(L)'
;MLDMWWPRRRRASALSAFADGELTGAAADRVAERLVFDAAQRQKLDDLRRVDNIAAAALTFSPAPEPDPEASADAVLARLTKVPTSAPVASRNWTPTVVASVGLLVTAGVAFAGLKRRGWV
;
A
#
# COMPACT_ATOMS: atom_id res chain seq x y z
N MET A 1 19.12 29.43 -8.17
CA MET A 1 19.03 29.16 -6.70
C MET A 1 18.22 27.90 -6.39
N LEU A 2 18.39 26.80 -7.15
CA LEU A 2 17.61 25.55 -6.96
C LEU A 2 18.43 24.36 -6.42
N ASP A 3 19.74 24.52 -6.21
CA ASP A 3 20.61 23.40 -5.78
C ASP A 3 20.60 23.11 -4.27
N MET A 4 19.95 23.94 -3.47
CA MET A 4 20.06 23.85 -2.01
C MET A 4 19.08 22.85 -1.36
N TRP A 5 18.06 22.37 -2.09
CA TRP A 5 17.00 21.54 -1.51
C TRP A 5 17.25 20.02 -1.60
N TRP A 6 18.15 19.59 -2.49
CA TRP A 6 18.42 18.17 -2.76
C TRP A 6 19.38 17.46 -1.78
N PRO A 7 20.44 18.08 -1.23
CA PRO A 7 21.42 17.37 -0.40
C PRO A 7 20.83 16.83 0.91
N ARG A 8 19.84 17.55 1.47
CA ARG A 8 19.17 17.16 2.71
C ARG A 8 18.29 15.92 2.54
N ARG A 9 17.60 15.77 1.41
CA ARG A 9 16.77 14.58 1.12
C ARG A 9 17.62 13.33 0.94
N ARG A 10 18.74 13.42 0.21
CA ARG A 10 19.68 12.29 0.07
C ARG A 10 20.27 11.87 1.42
N ARG A 11 20.60 12.82 2.31
CA ARG A 11 21.11 12.52 3.65
C ARG A 11 20.06 11.89 4.57
N ALA A 12 18.79 12.30 4.46
CA ALA A 12 17.70 11.69 5.21
C ALA A 12 17.43 10.26 4.71
N SER A 13 17.44 10.04 3.39
CA SER A 13 17.32 8.72 2.77
C SER A 13 18.45 7.77 3.16
N ALA A 14 19.71 8.26 3.23
CA ALA A 14 20.83 7.43 3.67
C ALA A 14 20.75 7.04 5.16
N LEU A 15 20.21 7.91 6.02
CA LEU A 15 20.04 7.58 7.44
C LEU A 15 18.93 6.54 7.66
N SER A 16 17.83 6.62 6.89
CA SER A 16 16.78 5.60 6.89
C SER A 16 17.32 4.26 6.41
N ALA A 17 17.97 4.23 5.24
CA ALA A 17 18.56 3.00 4.71
C ALA A 17 19.65 2.40 5.64
N PHE A 18 20.33 3.24 6.42
CA PHE A 18 21.24 2.77 7.47
C PHE A 18 20.48 2.16 8.66
N ALA A 19 19.36 2.76 9.08
CA ALA A 19 18.51 2.25 10.15
C ALA A 19 17.90 0.88 9.78
N ASP A 20 17.51 0.73 8.51
CA ASP A 20 16.89 -0.48 7.95
C ASP A 20 17.94 -1.57 7.60
N GLY A 21 19.24 -1.28 7.75
CA GLY A 21 20.32 -2.22 7.44
C GLY A 21 20.58 -2.45 5.95
N GLU A 22 19.98 -1.63 5.08
CA GLU A 22 20.11 -1.74 3.61
C GLU A 22 21.46 -1.20 3.10
N LEU A 23 22.11 -0.33 3.86
CA LEU A 23 23.46 0.15 3.53
C LEU A 23 24.53 -0.85 3.91
N THR A 24 25.43 -1.14 2.97
CA THR A 24 26.57 -2.04 3.17
C THR A 24 27.90 -1.40 2.74
N GLY A 25 29.00 -1.93 3.28
CA GLY A 25 30.37 -1.51 2.98
C GLY A 25 30.60 0.00 3.19
N ALA A 26 31.33 0.62 2.26
CA ALA A 26 31.76 2.02 2.36
C ALA A 26 30.61 3.05 2.47
N ALA A 27 29.37 2.69 2.11
CA ALA A 27 28.22 3.55 2.33
C ALA A 27 27.76 3.55 3.79
N ALA A 28 27.76 2.38 4.44
CA ALA A 28 27.45 2.23 5.86
C ALA A 28 28.53 2.91 6.73
N ASP A 29 29.81 2.70 6.40
CA ASP A 29 30.93 3.28 7.16
C ASP A 29 30.88 4.81 7.19
N ARG A 30 30.56 5.45 6.06
CA ARG A 30 30.41 6.91 5.98
C ARG A 30 29.27 7.46 6.81
N VAL A 31 28.17 6.71 6.94
CA VAL A 31 27.05 7.10 7.81
C VAL A 31 27.40 6.88 9.28
N ALA A 32 28.06 5.76 9.60
CA ALA A 32 28.55 5.46 10.94
C ALA A 32 29.54 6.51 11.45
N GLU A 33 30.52 6.89 10.64
CA GLU A 33 31.48 7.95 10.96
C GLU A 33 30.77 9.28 11.23
N ARG A 34 29.78 9.65 10.41
CA ARG A 34 29.00 10.87 10.64
C ARG A 34 28.22 10.83 11.95
N LEU A 35 27.69 9.67 12.33
CA LEU A 35 26.94 9.51 13.58
C LEU A 35 27.82 9.71 14.82
N VAL A 36 29.11 9.37 14.76
CA VAL A 36 30.06 9.60 15.86
C VAL A 36 30.12 11.09 16.21
N PHE A 37 30.20 11.95 15.19
CA PHE A 37 30.44 13.38 15.38
C PHE A 37 29.17 14.26 15.40
N ASP A 38 28.03 13.75 14.89
CA ASP A 38 26.79 14.53 14.79
C ASP A 38 25.72 14.00 15.77
N ALA A 39 25.58 14.68 16.91
CA ALA A 39 24.56 14.35 17.92
C ALA A 39 23.12 14.49 17.40
N ALA A 40 22.85 15.42 16.48
CA ALA A 40 21.51 15.60 15.91
C ALA A 40 21.15 14.45 14.95
N GLN A 41 22.15 13.82 14.32
CA GLN A 41 21.94 12.61 13.50
C GLN A 41 21.71 11.38 14.37
N ARG A 42 22.39 11.26 15.52
CA ARG A 42 22.12 10.21 16.49
C ARG A 42 20.69 10.26 17.01
N GLN A 43 20.23 11.45 17.43
CA GLN A 43 18.85 11.63 17.87
C GLN A 43 17.84 11.22 16.78
N LYS A 44 18.08 11.59 15.52
CA LYS A 44 17.23 11.19 14.41
C LYS A 44 17.22 9.68 14.16
N LEU A 45 18.36 9.01 14.32
CA LEU A 45 18.45 7.56 14.21
C LEU A 45 17.64 6.88 15.33
N ASP A 46 17.71 7.40 16.55
CA ASP A 46 16.94 6.90 17.68
C ASP A 46 15.43 7.11 17.47
N ASP A 47 15.02 8.25 16.91
CA ASP A 47 13.63 8.51 16.55
C ASP A 47 13.11 7.53 15.49
N LEU A 48 13.91 7.23 14.46
CA LEU A 48 13.56 6.23 13.43
C LEU A 48 13.38 4.84 14.04
N ARG A 49 14.32 4.39 14.88
CA ARG A 49 14.24 3.10 15.58
C ARG A 49 13.04 3.03 16.52
N ARG A 50 12.67 4.14 17.15
CA ARG A 50 11.49 4.21 18.01
C ARG A 50 10.20 4.02 17.21
N VAL A 51 10.08 4.66 16.05
CA VAL A 51 8.92 4.48 15.16
C VAL A 51 8.82 3.03 14.70
N ASP A 52 9.94 2.42 14.33
CA ASP A 52 9.97 1.03 13.90
C ASP A 52 9.55 0.07 15.01
N ASN A 53 10.02 0.27 16.25
CA ASN A 53 9.59 -0.50 17.41
C ASN A 53 8.08 -0.37 17.68
N ILE A 54 7.50 0.83 17.50
CA ILE A 54 6.05 1.04 17.66
C ILE A 54 5.29 0.29 16.56
N ALA A 55 5.77 0.37 15.32
CA ALA A 55 5.17 -0.35 14.19
C ALA A 55 5.23 -1.87 14.41
N ALA A 56 6.38 -2.39 14.80
CA ALA A 56 6.56 -3.80 15.16
C ALA A 56 5.62 -4.22 16.29
N ALA A 57 5.52 -3.42 17.36
CA ALA A 57 4.61 -3.69 18.48
C ALA A 57 3.14 -3.71 18.02
N ALA A 58 2.73 -2.80 17.13
CA ALA A 58 1.39 -2.77 16.57
C ALA A 58 1.09 -4.01 15.71
N LEU A 59 2.07 -4.49 14.94
CA LEU A 59 1.95 -5.72 14.15
C LEU A 59 1.92 -6.98 15.02
N THR A 60 2.59 -6.95 16.17
CA THR A 60 2.57 -8.06 17.14
C THR A 60 1.24 -8.11 17.90
N PHE A 61 0.60 -6.95 18.10
CA PHE A 61 -0.71 -6.83 18.73
C PHE A 61 -1.86 -7.02 17.71
N SER A 62 -1.98 -8.23 17.17
CA SER A 62 -3.28 -8.76 16.70
C SER A 62 -3.18 -10.24 16.34
N PRO A 63 -3.95 -11.07 17.05
CA PRO A 63 -5.00 -11.80 16.39
C PRO A 63 -6.30 -11.20 16.89
N ALA A 64 -6.75 -10.12 16.25
CA ALA A 64 -8.20 -10.02 16.11
C ALA A 64 -8.64 -11.37 15.51
N PRO A 65 -9.60 -12.09 16.12
CA PRO A 65 -10.06 -13.34 15.56
C PRO A 65 -10.38 -13.08 14.10
N GLU A 66 -9.76 -13.88 13.22
CA GLU A 66 -9.99 -13.77 11.79
C GLU A 66 -11.51 -13.73 11.60
N PRO A 67 -12.07 -12.62 11.08
CA PRO A 67 -13.50 -12.47 11.05
C PRO A 67 -14.04 -13.60 10.18
N ASP A 68 -14.92 -14.41 10.77
CA ASP A 68 -15.54 -15.51 10.05
C ASP A 68 -16.12 -14.98 8.73
N PRO A 69 -15.63 -15.48 7.57
CA PRO A 69 -16.05 -14.96 6.28
C PRO A 69 -17.54 -15.16 6.07
N GLU A 70 -18.15 -16.20 6.65
CA GLU A 70 -19.58 -16.46 6.59
C GLU A 70 -20.35 -15.42 7.41
N ALA A 71 -19.97 -15.21 8.68
CA ALA A 71 -20.57 -14.17 9.51
C ALA A 71 -20.42 -12.75 8.91
N SER A 72 -19.32 -12.49 8.22
CA SER A 72 -19.06 -11.21 7.53
C SER A 72 -19.96 -11.05 6.30
N ALA A 73 -20.10 -12.12 5.49
CA ALA A 73 -21.00 -12.15 4.35
C ALA A 73 -22.47 -11.97 4.78
N ASP A 74 -22.88 -12.65 5.84
CA ASP A 74 -24.23 -12.55 6.41
C ASP A 74 -24.50 -11.15 6.99
N ALA A 75 -23.54 -10.53 7.66
CA ALA A 75 -23.67 -9.16 8.16
C ALA A 75 -23.83 -8.14 7.02
N VAL A 76 -23.14 -8.34 5.90
CA VAL A 76 -23.28 -7.51 4.70
C VAL A 76 -24.64 -7.76 4.03
N LEU A 77 -25.05 -9.01 3.88
CA LEU A 77 -26.34 -9.40 3.32
C LEU A 77 -27.51 -8.84 4.16
N ALA A 78 -27.42 -8.94 5.48
CA ALA A 78 -28.38 -8.40 6.42
C ALA A 78 -28.46 -6.87 6.34
N ARG A 79 -27.33 -6.17 6.12
CA ARG A 79 -27.35 -4.72 5.87
C ARG A 79 -28.02 -4.36 4.55
N LEU A 80 -27.77 -5.12 3.49
CA LEU A 80 -28.40 -4.90 2.19
C LEU A 80 -29.91 -5.15 2.20
N THR A 81 -30.37 -6.14 2.96
CA THR A 81 -31.80 -6.46 3.10
C THR A 81 -32.54 -5.53 4.06
N LYS A 82 -31.84 -4.90 5.02
CA LYS A 82 -32.43 -3.88 5.92
C LYS A 82 -32.56 -2.49 5.28
N VAL A 83 -31.97 -2.25 4.11
CA VAL A 83 -32.23 -1.01 3.37
C VAL A 83 -33.66 -1.10 2.83
N PRO A 84 -34.60 -0.25 3.29
CA PRO A 84 -35.95 -0.26 2.76
C PRO A 84 -35.89 -0.01 1.25
N THR A 85 -36.48 -0.94 0.49
CA THR A 85 -36.64 -0.89 -0.97
C THR A 85 -37.68 0.16 -1.38
N SER A 86 -37.52 1.39 -0.90
CA SER A 86 -38.38 2.53 -1.25
C SER A 86 -37.58 3.80 -1.52
N ALA A 87 -36.31 3.68 -1.90
CA ALA A 87 -35.63 4.76 -2.59
C ALA A 87 -36.14 4.77 -4.05
N PRO A 88 -36.62 5.89 -4.60
CA PRO A 88 -36.93 5.96 -6.02
C PRO A 88 -35.64 5.65 -6.77
N VAL A 89 -35.63 4.53 -7.49
CA VAL A 89 -34.55 4.22 -8.43
C VAL A 89 -34.61 5.33 -9.48
N ALA A 90 -33.72 6.31 -9.35
CA ALA A 90 -33.41 7.20 -10.47
C ALA A 90 -32.96 6.28 -11.60
N SER A 91 -33.82 6.06 -12.59
CA SER A 91 -33.49 5.29 -13.77
C SER A 91 -32.31 6.00 -14.42
N ARG A 92 -31.11 5.50 -14.14
CA ARG A 92 -29.89 6.01 -14.74
C ARG A 92 -29.89 5.46 -16.15
N ASN A 93 -30.08 6.35 -17.11
CA ASN A 93 -30.17 6.02 -18.53
C ASN A 93 -28.79 5.56 -18.99
N TRP A 94 -28.41 4.32 -18.70
CA TRP A 94 -27.18 3.73 -19.22
C TRP A 94 -27.36 3.60 -20.73
N THR A 95 -26.69 4.46 -21.48
CA THR A 95 -26.74 4.43 -22.93
C THR A 95 -26.25 3.05 -23.41
N PRO A 96 -26.89 2.45 -24.41
CA PRO A 96 -26.59 1.09 -24.87
C PRO A 96 -25.11 0.92 -25.27
N THR A 97 -24.46 2.01 -25.67
CA THR A 97 -23.02 2.06 -25.95
C THR A 97 -22.15 1.71 -24.74
N VAL A 98 -22.53 2.13 -23.53
CA VAL A 98 -21.76 1.84 -22.30
C VAL A 98 -21.86 0.36 -21.97
N VAL A 99 -23.06 -0.22 -22.10
CA VAL A 99 -23.29 -1.66 -21.88
C VAL A 99 -22.51 -2.49 -22.91
N ALA A 100 -22.53 -2.09 -24.18
CA ALA A 100 -21.76 -2.76 -25.23
C ALA A 100 -20.25 -2.66 -24.97
N SER A 101 -19.75 -1.52 -24.48
CA SER A 101 -18.34 -1.33 -24.17
C SER A 101 -17.87 -2.25 -23.05
N VAL A 102 -18.67 -2.38 -21.98
CA VAL A 102 -18.37 -3.31 -20.87
C VAL A 102 -18.40 -4.76 -21.36
N GLY A 103 -19.39 -5.13 -22.18
CA GLY A 103 -19.46 -6.45 -22.80
C GLY A 103 -18.22 -6.78 -23.64
N LEU A 104 -17.81 -5.86 -24.52
CA LEU A 104 -16.65 -6.04 -25.39
C LEU A 104 -15.34 -6.16 -24.58
N LEU A 105 -15.20 -5.38 -23.51
CA LEU A 105 -14.02 -5.41 -22.65
C LEU A 105 -13.91 -6.72 -21.86
N VAL A 106 -15.03 -7.26 -21.37
CA VAL A 106 -15.09 -8.58 -20.73
C VAL A 106 -14.79 -9.69 -21.75
N THR A 107 -15.39 -9.65 -22.93
CA THR A 107 -15.15 -10.65 -23.98
C THR A 107 -13.69 -10.64 -24.46
N ALA A 108 -13.10 -9.46 -24.64
CA ALA A 108 -11.68 -9.32 -25.00
C ALA A 108 -10.75 -9.86 -23.89
N GLY A 109 -11.07 -9.58 -22.62
CA GLY A 109 -10.32 -10.09 -21.47
C GLY A 109 -10.34 -11.61 -21.38
N VAL A 110 -11.52 -12.23 -21.58
CA VAL A 110 -11.67 -13.70 -21.57
C VAL A 110 -10.96 -14.33 -22.77
N ALA A 111 -11.05 -13.73 -23.96
CA ALA A 111 -10.35 -14.21 -25.15
C ALA A 111 -8.83 -14.14 -24.98
N PHE A 112 -8.31 -13.06 -24.40
CA PHE A 112 -6.88 -12.89 -24.14
C PHE A 112 -6.37 -13.86 -23.06
N ALA A 113 -7.14 -14.07 -21.98
CA ALA A 113 -6.83 -15.07 -20.97
C ALA A 113 -6.84 -16.50 -21.53
N GLY A 114 -7.79 -16.79 -22.44
CA GLY A 114 -7.86 -18.05 -23.17
C GLY A 114 -6.67 -18.29 -24.10
N LEU A 115 -6.19 -17.23 -24.78
CA LEU A 115 -5.04 -17.30 -25.69
C LEU A 115 -3.72 -17.54 -24.94
N LYS A 116 -3.54 -16.87 -23.78
CA LYS A 116 -2.38 -17.08 -22.89
C LYS A 116 -2.32 -18.50 -22.35
N ARG A 117 -3.46 -19.10 -22.01
CA ARG A 117 -3.51 -20.48 -21.48
C ARG A 117 -3.20 -21.54 -22.55
N ARG A 118 -3.30 -21.18 -23.84
CA ARG A 118 -3.01 -22.06 -24.98
C ARG A 118 -1.57 -21.93 -25.49
N GLY A 119 -0.74 -21.06 -24.90
CA GLY A 119 0.69 -20.91 -25.19
C GLY A 119 0.99 -20.21 -26.51
N TRP A 120 0.08 -19.36 -27.01
CA TRP A 120 0.23 -18.66 -28.29
C TRP A 120 0.74 -17.21 -28.14
N VAL A 121 1.09 -16.79 -26.92
CA VAL A 121 1.75 -15.52 -26.57
C VAL A 121 2.75 -15.77 -25.45
#